data_AF-A0A380JVT8-F1
#
_entry.id   AF-A0A380JVT8-F1
#
_cell.length_a   1.000
_cell.length_b   1.000
_cell.length_c   1.000
_cell.angle_alpha   90.00
_cell.angle_beta   90.00
_cell.angle_gamma   90.00
#
_symmetry.space_group_name_H-M   'P 1'
#
loop_
_entity.id
_entity.type
_entity.pdbx_description
1 polymer ?
#
loop_
_entity_poly.entity_id
_entity_poly.type
_entity_poly.pdbx_seq_one_letter_code
_entity_poly.pdbx_strand_id
1 'polypeptide(L)'
;MAKVGLNFGEKMQIVDKSYRVLNDGLVDLKEIFGDLSFRSFEETDLIYEDDMTQPRRQDGSYPQIPTGESRGLVVGIFSPVQQQTEFVTLVDMSLAEFEALQLKYREPVELEGVIVTYSSVGSNQFKLFASKIKRSAGQKVASEGNHKQEK
;
A
#
# COMPACT_ATOMS: atom_id res chain seq x y z
N MET A 1 38.33 -3.36 2.44
CA MET A 1 38.00 -2.39 1.37
C MET A 1 36.57 -1.92 1.58
N ALA A 2 36.36 -0.68 2.00
CA ALA A 2 35.02 -0.14 2.11
C ALA A 2 34.43 -0.02 0.71
N LYS A 3 33.31 -0.70 0.44
CA LYS A 3 32.53 -0.45 -0.77
C LYS A 3 31.98 0.97 -0.66
N VAL A 4 32.60 1.92 -1.33
CA VAL A 4 32.06 3.27 -1.51
C VAL A 4 30.92 3.13 -2.52
N GLY A 5 29.70 2.98 -1.99
CA GLY A 5 28.47 2.87 -2.77
C GLY A 5 27.26 3.15 -1.89
N LEU A 6 26.19 3.70 -2.46
CA LEU A 6 24.93 3.92 -1.76
C LEU A 6 24.35 2.57 -1.32
N ASN A 7 24.09 2.41 -0.03
CA ASN A 7 23.42 1.23 0.51
C ASN A 7 21.91 1.37 0.29
N PHE A 8 21.35 0.57 -0.60
CA PHE A 8 19.91 0.52 -0.90
C PHE A 8 19.14 -0.44 0.01
N GLY A 9 19.64 -0.63 1.24
CA GLY A 9 19.04 -1.47 2.28
C GLY A 9 18.98 -2.96 1.97
N GLU A 10 18.37 -3.70 2.90
CA GLU A 10 18.30 -5.17 2.86
C GLU A 10 17.22 -5.66 1.89
N LYS A 11 17.40 -6.89 1.40
CA LYS A 11 16.38 -7.57 0.61
C LYS A 11 15.42 -8.29 1.54
N MET A 12 14.14 -7.92 1.46
CA MET A 12 13.05 -8.59 2.17
C MET A 12 12.15 -9.30 1.17
N GLN A 13 11.66 -10.48 1.51
CA GLN A 13 10.62 -11.15 0.74
C GLN A 13 9.25 -10.68 1.24
N ILE A 14 8.46 -10.11 0.35
CA ILE A 14 7.07 -9.72 0.59
C ILE A 14 6.23 -10.59 -0.35
N VAL A 15 5.58 -11.59 0.24
CA VAL A 15 4.79 -12.61 -0.48
C VAL A 15 5.64 -13.36 -1.52
N ASP A 16 5.38 -13.18 -2.81
CA ASP A 16 6.04 -13.86 -3.94
C ASP A 16 7.27 -13.11 -4.47
N LYS A 17 7.50 -11.87 -4.02
CA LYS A 17 8.53 -10.98 -4.59
C LYS A 17 9.55 -10.50 -3.55
N SER A 18 10.78 -10.31 -4.00
CA SER A 18 11.86 -9.74 -3.18
C SER A 18 12.04 -8.26 -3.48
N TYR A 19 11.99 -7.46 -2.42
CA TYR A 19 12.09 -6.01 -2.45
C TYR A 19 13.30 -5.52 -1.68
N ARG A 20 13.86 -4.39 -2.10
CA ARG A 20 14.84 -3.66 -1.29
C ARG A 20 14.11 -2.73 -0.36
N VAL A 21 14.31 -2.90 0.95
CA VAL A 21 13.69 -2.08 2.00
C VAL A 21 14.56 -0.86 2.24
N LEU A 22 13.95 0.33 2.21
CA LEU A 22 14.68 1.60 2.36
C LEU A 22 14.49 2.26 3.72
N ASN A 23 13.70 1.67 4.63
CA ASN A 23 13.36 2.25 5.94
C ASN A 23 14.58 2.75 6.74
N ASP A 24 15.69 2.02 6.73
CA ASP A 24 16.90 2.39 7.49
C ASP A 24 17.55 3.70 7.03
N GLY A 25 17.33 4.09 5.77
CA GLY A 25 17.86 5.33 5.18
C GLY A 25 16.86 6.48 5.18
N LEU A 26 15.64 6.26 5.67
CA LEU A 26 14.58 7.27 5.70
C LEU A 26 14.55 7.99 7.05
N VAL A 27 14.14 9.26 7.02
CA VAL A 27 13.71 10.00 8.21
C VAL A 27 12.41 9.37 8.75
N ASP A 28 11.90 9.85 9.89
CA ASP A 28 10.59 9.43 10.42
C ASP A 28 9.50 9.50 9.33
N LEU A 29 8.79 8.40 9.14
CA LEU A 29 7.71 8.29 8.16
C LEU A 29 6.61 9.33 8.40
N LYS A 30 6.41 9.75 9.65
CA LYS A 30 5.46 10.82 9.96
C LYS A 30 5.92 12.17 9.39
N GLU A 31 7.21 12.44 9.34
CA GLU A 31 7.72 13.67 8.70
C GLU A 31 7.60 13.59 7.17
N ILE A 32 7.78 12.40 6.60
CA ILE A 32 7.72 12.17 5.15
C ILE A 32 6.29 12.24 4.62
N PHE A 33 5.31 11.73 5.37
CA PHE A 33 3.93 11.58 4.91
C PHE A 33 2.91 12.44 5.65
N GLY A 34 3.19 12.88 6.88
CA GLY A 34 2.25 13.65 7.70
C GLY A 34 1.02 12.85 8.16
N ASP A 35 -0.06 13.56 8.49
CA ASP A 35 -1.32 12.96 8.91
C ASP A 35 -2.11 12.46 7.70
N LEU A 36 -2.20 11.13 7.58
CA LEU A 36 -2.74 10.45 6.42
C LEU A 36 -4.27 10.48 6.38
N SER A 37 -4.84 10.54 5.17
CA SER A 37 -6.28 10.42 4.97
C SER A 37 -6.63 9.42 3.87
N PHE A 38 -7.72 8.68 4.06
CA PHE A 38 -8.18 7.68 3.11
C PHE A 38 -8.71 8.34 1.82
N ARG A 39 -8.37 7.77 0.67
CA ARG A 39 -8.91 8.19 -0.64
C ARG A 39 -9.83 7.13 -1.23
N SER A 40 -9.32 5.93 -1.39
CA SER A 40 -10.00 4.92 -2.21
C SER A 40 -9.47 3.53 -1.90
N PHE A 41 -10.35 2.55 -2.13
CA PHE A 41 -9.93 1.19 -2.38
C PHE A 41 -9.74 1.04 -3.88
N GLU A 42 -8.59 0.55 -4.30
CA GLU A 42 -8.26 0.41 -5.73
C GLU A 42 -8.59 -0.99 -6.21
N GLU A 43 -7.88 -1.98 -5.68
CA GLU A 43 -7.99 -3.36 -6.13
C GLU A 43 -7.42 -4.35 -5.11
N THR A 44 -7.66 -5.63 -5.38
CA THR A 44 -6.94 -6.74 -4.73
C THR A 44 -5.78 -7.13 -5.64
N ASP A 45 -4.54 -6.96 -5.19
CA ASP A 45 -3.36 -7.32 -5.97
C ASP A 45 -3.26 -8.86 -6.03
N LEU A 46 -3.48 -9.42 -7.21
CA LEU A 46 -3.48 -10.87 -7.43
C LEU A 46 -2.07 -11.38 -7.78
N ILE A 47 -1.78 -12.60 -7.36
CA ILE A 47 -0.57 -13.33 -7.74
C ILE A 47 -0.86 -14.08 -9.03
N TYR A 48 0.07 -13.97 -9.98
CA TYR A 48 -0.01 -14.62 -11.28
C TYR A 48 1.15 -15.59 -11.46
N GLU A 49 0.92 -16.63 -12.24
CA GLU A 49 1.93 -17.62 -12.63
C GLU A 49 1.97 -17.82 -14.14
N ASP A 50 3.08 -18.35 -14.64
CA ASP A 50 3.24 -18.70 -16.05
C ASP A 50 2.30 -19.85 -16.43
N ASP A 51 1.40 -19.58 -17.36
CA ASP A 51 0.55 -20.59 -17.99
C ASP A 51 1.34 -21.38 -19.03
N MET A 52 1.92 -22.49 -18.59
CA MET A 52 2.67 -23.40 -19.44
C MET A 52 1.77 -24.25 -20.36
N THR A 53 0.44 -24.16 -20.25
CA THR A 53 -0.49 -24.88 -21.12
C THR A 53 -0.71 -24.18 -22.46
N GLN A 54 -0.37 -22.89 -22.54
CA GLN A 54 -0.49 -22.08 -23.74
C GLN A 54 0.87 -21.89 -24.45
N PRO A 55 0.86 -21.69 -25.79
CA PRO A 55 2.06 -21.31 -26.52
C PRO A 55 2.65 -20.01 -25.97
N ARG A 56 3.99 -19.92 -26.00
CA ARG A 56 4.70 -18.70 -25.63
C ARG A 56 4.30 -17.54 -26.53
N ARG A 57 4.31 -16.33 -25.96
CA ARG A 57 4.16 -15.08 -26.71
C ARG A 57 5.35 -14.88 -27.66
N GLN A 58 5.20 -13.92 -28.57
CA GLN A 58 6.22 -13.59 -29.57
C GLN A 58 7.56 -13.16 -28.95
N ASP A 59 7.54 -12.64 -27.72
CA ASP A 59 8.72 -12.26 -26.94
C ASP A 59 9.37 -13.43 -26.17
N GLY A 60 8.81 -14.65 -26.29
CA GLY A 60 9.28 -15.86 -25.62
C GLY A 60 8.79 -16.05 -24.18
N SER A 61 7.99 -15.12 -23.63
CA SER A 61 7.34 -15.26 -22.32
C SER A 61 6.12 -16.19 -22.38
N TYR A 62 5.76 -16.82 -21.25
CA TYR A 62 4.47 -17.50 -21.14
C TYR A 62 3.35 -16.49 -20.87
N PRO A 63 2.12 -16.76 -21.35
CA PRO A 63 0.92 -16.13 -20.81
C PRO A 63 0.85 -16.28 -19.28
N GLN A 64 0.18 -15.35 -18.60
CA GLN A 64 0.11 -15.34 -17.15
C GLN A 64 -1.34 -15.60 -16.73
N ILE A 65 -1.55 -16.51 -15.79
CA ILE A 65 -2.88 -16.83 -15.23
C ILE A 65 -2.91 -16.48 -13.74
N PRO A 66 -4.03 -15.96 -13.22
CA PRO A 66 -4.17 -15.68 -11.80
C PRO A 66 -4.19 -17.00 -11.01
N THR A 67 -3.37 -17.08 -9.97
CA THR A 67 -3.31 -18.23 -9.05
C THR A 67 -4.54 -18.32 -8.15
N GLY A 68 -5.31 -17.23 -8.02
CA GLY A 68 -6.39 -17.08 -7.05
C GLY A 68 -5.92 -16.58 -5.68
N GLU A 69 -4.60 -16.51 -5.44
CA GLU A 69 -4.03 -15.90 -4.24
C GLU A 69 -3.85 -14.39 -4.41
N SER A 70 -4.02 -13.64 -3.32
CA SER A 70 -3.77 -12.20 -3.28
C SER A 70 -2.48 -11.89 -2.55
N ARG A 71 -1.71 -10.96 -3.12
CA ARG A 71 -0.55 -10.32 -2.47
C ARG A 71 -0.99 -9.31 -1.39
N GLY A 72 -2.17 -8.73 -1.52
CA GLY A 72 -2.71 -7.76 -0.58
C GLY A 72 -3.76 -6.83 -1.20
N LEU A 73 -4.29 -5.93 -0.38
CA LEU A 73 -5.27 -4.92 -0.80
C LEU A 73 -4.56 -3.61 -1.14
N VAL A 74 -4.81 -3.05 -2.32
CA VAL A 74 -4.25 -1.76 -2.73
C VAL A 74 -5.22 -0.64 -2.34
N VAL A 75 -4.74 0.28 -1.51
CA VAL A 75 -5.50 1.44 -1.04
C VAL A 75 -4.79 2.74 -1.40
N GLY A 76 -5.59 3.73 -1.80
CA GLY A 76 -5.14 5.10 -2.02
C GLY A 76 -5.16 5.88 -0.71
N ILE A 77 -4.02 6.46 -0.35
CA ILE A 77 -3.82 7.24 0.88
C ILE A 77 -3.25 8.60 0.51
N PHE A 78 -3.89 9.67 0.94
CA PHE A 78 -3.40 11.02 0.67
C PHE A 78 -2.43 11.46 1.76
N SER A 79 -1.25 11.91 1.31
CA SER A 79 -0.21 12.54 2.12
C SER A 79 -0.27 14.06 1.94
N PRO A 80 -0.55 14.86 3.00
CA PRO A 80 -0.52 16.31 2.89
C PRO A 80 0.89 16.86 2.66
N VAL A 81 1.94 16.16 3.12
CA VAL A 81 3.33 16.60 2.95
C VAL A 81 3.79 16.46 1.49
N GLN A 82 3.43 15.34 0.85
CA GLN A 82 3.77 15.09 -0.55
C GLN A 82 2.75 15.68 -1.53
N GLN A 83 1.61 16.14 -1.02
CA GLN A 83 0.49 16.71 -1.78
C GLN A 83 -0.06 15.77 -2.86
N GLN A 84 0.08 14.46 -2.66
CA GLN A 84 -0.34 13.45 -3.61
C GLN A 84 -0.95 12.23 -2.93
N THR A 85 -1.63 11.42 -3.73
CA THR A 85 -2.16 10.12 -3.30
C THR A 85 -1.09 9.07 -3.55
N GLU A 86 -0.71 8.40 -2.48
CA GLU A 86 0.18 7.26 -2.47
C GLU A 86 -0.64 5.96 -2.47
N PHE A 87 -0.16 4.96 -3.20
CA PHE A 87 -0.79 3.64 -3.24
C PHE A 87 -0.04 2.69 -2.33
N VAL A 88 -0.75 2.16 -1.33
CA VAL A 88 -0.20 1.27 -0.31
C VAL A 88 -0.84 -0.11 -0.45
N THR A 89 -0.02 -1.15 -0.46
CA THR A 89 -0.49 -2.55 -0.43
C THR A 89 -0.53 -3.06 1.01
N LEU A 90 -1.72 -3.43 1.47
CA LEU A 90 -1.98 -4.02 2.78
C LEU A 90 -1.82 -5.54 2.70
N VAL A 91 -0.81 -6.09 3.38
CA VAL A 91 -0.44 -7.52 3.21
C VAL A 91 -1.11 -8.46 4.22
N ASP A 92 -1.45 -7.97 5.41
CA ASP A 92 -2.00 -8.80 6.50
C ASP A 92 -3.47 -8.49 6.82
N MET A 93 -4.18 -7.83 5.89
CA MET A 93 -5.58 -7.46 6.04
C MET A 93 -6.43 -8.13 4.95
N SER A 94 -7.49 -8.81 5.39
CA SER A 94 -8.46 -9.39 4.44
C SER A 94 -9.45 -8.33 3.92
N LEU A 95 -10.07 -8.59 2.76
CA LEU A 95 -11.08 -7.70 2.20
C LEU A 95 -12.25 -7.49 3.17
N ALA A 96 -12.71 -8.56 3.83
CA ALA A 96 -13.81 -8.50 4.79
C ALA A 96 -13.46 -7.63 6.02
N GLU A 97 -12.23 -7.73 6.53
CA GLU A 97 -11.74 -6.88 7.62
C GLU A 97 -11.68 -5.40 7.19
N PHE A 98 -11.19 -5.14 5.97
CA PHE A 98 -11.12 -3.79 5.42
C PHE A 98 -12.50 -3.17 5.22
N GLU A 99 -13.43 -3.90 4.61
CA GLU A 99 -14.81 -3.44 4.38
C GLU A 99 -15.55 -3.18 5.69
N ALA A 100 -15.27 -3.98 6.75
CA ALA A 100 -15.82 -3.76 8.08
C ALA A 100 -15.36 -2.42 8.71
N LEU A 101 -14.23 -1.86 8.28
CA LEU A 101 -13.79 -0.54 8.73
C LEU A 101 -14.69 0.59 8.21
N GLN A 102 -15.45 0.37 7.13
CA GLN A 102 -16.35 1.36 6.50
C GLN A 102 -15.70 2.73 6.31
N LEU A 103 -14.44 2.76 5.86
CA LEU A 103 -13.68 3.99 5.66
C LEU A 103 -14.33 4.87 4.60
N LYS A 104 -14.47 6.16 4.91
CA LYS A 104 -14.99 7.16 3.96
C LYS A 104 -13.87 8.04 3.42
N TYR A 105 -14.11 8.60 2.24
CA TYR A 105 -13.20 9.56 1.62
C TYR A 105 -12.83 10.69 2.58
N ARG A 106 -11.53 10.98 2.69
CA ARG A 106 -10.89 11.95 3.59
C ARG A 106 -10.91 11.61 5.08
N GLU A 107 -11.37 10.43 5.48
CA GLU A 107 -11.24 10.02 6.89
C GLU A 107 -9.77 9.88 7.28
N PRO A 108 -9.38 10.36 8.49
CA PRO A 108 -8.01 10.22 8.97
C PRO A 108 -7.71 8.75 9.30
N VAL A 109 -6.56 8.28 8.85
CA VAL A 109 -6.14 6.88 8.97
C VAL A 109 -4.70 6.76 9.43
N GLU A 110 -4.39 5.62 10.02
CA GLU A 110 -3.03 5.23 10.37
C GLU A 110 -2.71 3.90 9.69
N LEU A 111 -1.45 3.76 9.26
CA LEU A 111 -0.93 2.55 8.66
C LEU A 111 0.02 1.89 9.66
N GLU A 112 -0.10 0.58 9.82
CA GLU A 112 0.74 -0.20 10.73
C GLU A 112 1.88 -0.87 9.98
N GLY A 113 3.11 -0.72 10.47
CA GLY A 113 4.29 -1.39 9.92
C GLY A 113 4.57 -0.98 8.47
N VAL A 114 4.58 0.32 8.17
CA VAL A 114 4.85 0.81 6.82
C VAL A 114 6.27 0.46 6.38
N ILE A 115 6.39 -0.20 5.23
CA ILE A 115 7.64 -0.55 4.58
C ILE A 115 7.72 0.20 3.26
N VAL A 116 8.78 1.00 3.11
CA VAL A 116 9.08 1.69 1.86
C VAL A 116 10.07 0.84 1.08
N THR A 117 9.67 0.42 -0.10
CA THR A 117 10.50 -0.44 -0.95
C THR A 117 10.84 0.19 -2.27
N TYR A 118 11.95 -0.26 -2.84
CA TYR A 118 12.35 0.05 -4.20
C TYR A 118 12.43 -1.22 -5.05
N SER A 119 11.77 -1.20 -6.20
CA SER A 119 11.92 -2.23 -7.24
C SER A 119 12.71 -1.68 -8.41
N SER A 120 13.88 -2.28 -8.68
CA SER A 120 14.67 -2.00 -9.88
C SER A 120 14.20 -2.80 -11.11
N VAL A 121 13.15 -3.61 -10.96
CA VAL A 121 12.58 -4.43 -12.04
C VAL A 121 11.25 -3.81 -12.45
N GLY A 122 11.12 -3.45 -13.73
CA GLY A 122 9.96 -2.74 -14.28
C GLY A 122 10.17 -1.22 -14.37
N SER A 123 9.18 -0.44 -13.93
CA SER A 123 9.10 1.03 -14.04
C SER A 123 10.00 1.83 -13.06
N ASN A 124 10.93 1.18 -12.35
CA ASN A 124 11.76 1.81 -11.30
C ASN A 124 10.92 2.60 -10.27
N GLN A 125 9.86 1.98 -9.76
CA GLN A 125 8.91 2.61 -8.86
C GLN A 125 9.15 2.24 -7.39
N PHE A 126 8.92 3.21 -6.52
CA PHE A 126 8.74 2.97 -5.10
C PHE A 126 7.41 2.24 -4.89
N LYS A 127 7.41 1.25 -3.98
CA LYS A 127 6.19 0.60 -3.53
C LYS A 127 6.09 0.69 -2.02
N LEU A 128 4.91 1.08 -1.55
CA LEU A 128 4.60 1.15 -0.14
C LEU A 128 3.81 -0.08 0.27
N PHE A 129 4.26 -0.73 1.32
CA PHE A 129 3.54 -1.81 1.98
C PHE A 129 3.19 -1.39 3.39
N ALA A 130 2.10 -1.91 3.91
CA ALA A 130 1.79 -1.86 5.33
C ALA A 130 1.13 -3.18 5.73
N SER A 131 1.19 -3.54 7.01
CA SER A 131 0.49 -4.70 7.53
C SER A 131 -1.02 -4.46 7.45
N LYS A 132 -1.48 -3.34 8.03
CA LYS A 132 -2.91 -2.99 8.19
C LYS A 132 -3.15 -1.49 8.09
N ILE A 133 -4.41 -1.12 7.84
CA ILE A 133 -4.93 0.25 7.96
C ILE A 133 -5.94 0.31 9.11
N LYS A 134 -5.96 1.42 9.84
CA LYS A 134 -6.98 1.69 10.86
C LYS A 134 -7.43 3.14 10.83
N ARG A 135 -8.60 3.41 11.39
CA ARG A 135 -9.05 4.78 11.68
C ARG A 135 -8.11 5.40 12.71
N SER A 136 -7.65 6.63 12.49
CA SER A 136 -6.89 7.33 13.52
C SER A 136 -7.81 7.67 14.70
N ALA A 137 -7.35 7.47 15.93
CA ALA A 137 -8.13 7.66 17.15
C ALA A 137 -8.47 9.13 17.48
N GLY A 138 -8.12 10.07 16.59
CA GLY A 138 -8.15 11.51 16.86
C GLY A 138 -9.38 12.30 16.40
N GLN A 139 -10.34 11.73 15.66
CA GLN A 139 -11.54 12.49 15.24
C GLN A 139 -12.82 11.70 15.51
N LYS A 140 -13.48 12.07 16.62
CA LYS A 140 -14.91 11.78 16.80
C LYS A 140 -15.64 12.32 15.58
N VAL A 141 -16.35 11.44 14.89
CA VAL A 141 -17.42 11.81 13.97
C VAL A 141 -18.31 12.78 14.72
N ALA A 142 -18.35 14.04 14.29
CA ALA A 142 -19.33 14.98 14.80
C ALA A 142 -20.71 14.42 14.44
N SER A 143 -21.37 13.83 15.44
CA SER A 143 -22.77 13.43 15.33
C SER A 143 -23.56 14.69 14.98
N GLU A 144 -24.30 14.63 13.88
CA GLU A 144 -25.16 15.70 13.37
C GLU A 144 -26.06 16.24 14.50
N GLY A 145 -25.74 17.45 14.95
CA GLY A 145 -26.53 18.21 15.91
C GLY A 145 -27.80 18.72 15.25
N ASN A 146 -28.85 17.92 15.33
CA ASN A 146 -30.26 18.30 15.54
C ASN A 146 -30.60 19.80 15.34
N HIS A 147 -30.93 20.20 14.11
CA HIS A 147 -31.62 21.48 13.87
C HIS A 147 -33.12 21.30 14.18
N LYS A 148 -33.49 21.54 15.45
CA LYS A 148 -34.85 21.97 15.78
C LYS A 148 -35.02 23.40 15.26
N GLN A 149 -35.82 23.58 14.21
CA GLN A 149 -36.37 24.89 13.88
C GLN A 149 -37.59 25.12 14.77
N GLU A 150 -37.48 26.11 15.65
CA GLU A 150 -38.56 26.64 16.46
C GLU A 150 -38.68 28.14 16.13
N LYS A 151 -39.78 28.47 15.43
CA LYS A 151 -40.61 29.69 15.45
C LYS A 151 -41.13 30.07 14.07
#